data_AF-A0A3M1CI33-F1
#
_entry.id   AF-A0A3M1CI33-F1
#
_cell.length_a   1.000
_cell.length_b   1.000
_cell.length_c   1.000
_cell.angle_alpha   90.00
_cell.angle_beta   90.00
_cell.angle_gamma   90.00
#
_symmetry.space_group_name_H-M   'P 1'
#
loop_
_entity.id
_entity.type
_entity.pdbx_description
1 polymer ?
#
loop_
_entity_poly.entity_id
_entity_poly.type
_entity_poly.pdbx_seq_one_letter_code
_entity_poly.pdbx_strand_id
1 'polypeptide(L)'
;AIKYLRELHRIFGDWTTALAAYNCGENLVLRLIKRQGINYLDDFWDLYQRLPEQTRRYVPKFIAVLNIVKQPEKFGFELPEPEKPPEVEEIEITKRLHLKDIARVLGVGQDVLVGLNPELRRKVVPSGGYNLKVPRGKGKLASALDSLPEYKPPQPRYVVHRIRQGDTLSGLARRYRVKVADICRVNRIRPNSILRIGQKLRIPNRRGARKARRRGRSAKAVKKARRFVEVVVKPGDSMWGLARRYGSDVDTIKRLNGLRDYSLRVGQKLRIPSSGRQAAAAERHGPSKPGSSESVGTYSVQPGDTLFSIAKRHGMKLQRLLDLNGLEENSAIRPGQVIRVERKD
;
A
#
# COMPACT_ATOMS: atom_id res chain seq x y z
N ALA A 1 -12.66 26.74 6.70
CA ALA A 1 -13.56 26.31 7.80
C ALA A 1 -14.28 27.50 8.45
N ILE A 2 -13.56 28.48 9.04
CA ILE A 2 -14.17 29.63 9.75
C ILE A 2 -15.16 30.42 8.88
N LYS A 3 -14.81 30.73 7.62
CA LYS A 3 -15.72 31.44 6.69
C LYS A 3 -17.06 30.70 6.52
N TYR A 4 -17.00 29.37 6.40
CA TYR A 4 -18.20 28.54 6.25
C TYR A 4 -18.99 28.44 7.57
N LEU A 5 -18.34 28.34 8.73
CA LEU A 5 -19.04 28.40 10.02
C LEU A 5 -19.77 29.74 10.23
N ARG A 6 -19.19 30.86 9.79
CA ARG A 6 -19.86 32.17 9.82
C ARG A 6 -21.07 32.21 8.89
N GLU A 7 -21.00 31.56 7.73
CA GLU A 7 -22.13 31.42 6.81
C GLU A 7 -23.25 30.58 7.42
N LEU A 8 -22.92 29.44 8.04
CA LEU A 8 -23.88 28.63 8.79
C LEU A 8 -24.54 29.43 9.93
N HIS A 9 -23.77 30.23 10.67
CA HIS A 9 -24.33 31.10 11.70
C HIS A 9 -25.27 32.16 11.12
N ARG A 10 -25.00 32.72 9.93
CA ARG A 10 -25.94 33.63 9.27
C ARG A 10 -27.24 32.94 8.85
N ILE A 11 -27.16 31.66 8.49
CA ILE A 11 -28.34 30.85 8.10
C ILE A 11 -29.19 30.49 9.32
N PHE A 12 -28.56 30.03 10.41
CA PHE A 12 -29.26 29.46 11.56
C PHE A 12 -29.41 30.40 12.75
N GLY A 13 -28.72 31.54 12.78
CA GLY A 13 -28.78 32.54 13.85
C GLY A 13 -28.17 32.13 15.19
N ASP A 14 -27.80 30.85 15.35
CA ASP A 14 -27.21 30.29 16.57
C ASP A 14 -25.94 29.45 16.27
N TRP A 15 -24.95 29.54 17.15
CA TRP A 15 -23.68 28.83 17.03
C TRP A 15 -23.81 27.34 17.28
N THR A 16 -24.69 26.89 18.17
CA THR A 16 -24.87 25.45 18.45
C THR A 16 -25.53 24.74 17.27
N THR A 17 -26.51 25.37 16.62
CA THR A 17 -27.12 24.88 15.37
C THR A 17 -26.13 24.95 14.21
N ALA A 18 -25.32 26.01 14.11
CA ALA A 18 -24.26 26.11 13.11
C ALA A 18 -23.20 25.00 13.26
N LEU A 19 -22.82 24.65 14.49
CA LEU A 19 -21.91 23.52 14.77
C LEU A 19 -22.53 22.17 14.39
N ALA A 20 -23.82 21.98 14.65
CA ALA A 20 -24.54 20.80 14.23
C ALA A 20 -24.58 20.66 12.70
N ALA A 21 -24.91 21.76 12.01
CA ALA A 21 -24.93 21.83 10.55
C ALA A 21 -23.54 21.62 9.92
N TYR A 22 -22.48 22.11 10.56
CA TYR A 22 -21.12 21.84 10.12
C TYR A 22 -20.76 20.35 10.17
N ASN A 23 -21.30 19.62 11.17
CA ASN A 23 -21.03 18.20 11.34
C ASN A 23 -21.86 17.29 10.42
N CYS A 24 -23.17 17.52 10.31
CA CYS A 24 -24.07 16.64 9.54
C CYS A 24 -24.62 17.23 8.24
N GLY A 25 -24.22 18.46 7.90
CA GLY A 25 -24.65 19.19 6.71
C GLY A 25 -25.85 20.08 6.96
N GLU A 26 -25.76 21.31 6.48
CA GLU A 26 -26.82 22.34 6.54
C GLU A 26 -28.17 21.86 5.98
N ASN A 27 -28.17 21.10 4.88
CA ASN A 27 -29.38 20.60 4.24
C ASN A 27 -30.12 19.55 5.09
N LEU A 28 -29.42 18.85 5.98
CA LEU A 28 -30.07 17.96 6.93
C LEU A 28 -30.80 18.77 7.99
N VAL A 29 -30.10 19.75 8.58
CA VAL A 29 -30.65 20.64 9.62
C VAL A 29 -31.84 21.42 9.07
N LEU A 30 -31.73 22.07 7.91
CA LEU A 30 -32.84 22.79 7.26
C LEU A 30 -34.06 21.90 7.00
N ARG A 31 -33.86 20.63 6.61
CA ARG A 31 -34.96 19.67 6.43
C ARG A 31 -35.61 19.24 7.74
N LEU A 32 -34.88 19.26 8.85
CA LEU A 32 -35.45 18.99 10.17
C LEU A 32 -36.30 20.17 10.62
N ILE A 33 -35.75 21.39 10.54
CA ILE A 33 -36.45 22.65 10.86
C ILE A 33 -37.74 22.75 10.04
N LYS A 34 -37.65 22.59 8.72
CA LYS A 34 -38.82 22.69 7.82
C LYS A 34 -39.93 21.68 8.13
N ARG A 35 -39.59 20.49 8.65
CA ARG A 35 -40.58 19.45 9.00
C ARG A 35 -41.32 19.73 10.30
N GLN A 36 -40.83 20.64 11.12
CA GLN A 36 -41.49 20.99 12.38
C GLN A 36 -42.76 21.81 12.13
N GLY A 37 -42.78 22.62 11.06
CA GLY A 37 -43.93 23.46 10.70
C GLY A 37 -44.16 24.60 11.70
N ILE A 38 -43.12 25.03 12.42
CA ILE A 38 -43.21 26.05 13.47
C ILE A 38 -42.44 27.31 13.05
N ASN A 39 -42.97 28.48 13.38
CA ASN A 39 -42.43 29.80 13.01
C ASN A 39 -41.40 30.36 14.01
N TYR A 40 -40.68 29.51 14.75
CA TYR A 40 -39.57 29.94 15.60
C TYR A 40 -38.23 29.43 15.06
N LEU A 41 -37.16 30.12 15.41
CA LEU A 41 -35.79 29.74 15.06
C LEU A 41 -35.37 28.57 15.97
N ASP A 42 -35.42 27.34 15.44
CA ASP A 42 -34.98 26.14 16.16
C ASP A 42 -33.52 26.25 16.61
N ASP A 43 -33.28 25.99 17.90
CA ASP A 43 -31.93 25.82 18.42
C ASP A 43 -31.47 24.34 18.32
N PHE A 44 -30.21 24.08 18.66
CA PHE A 44 -29.66 22.72 18.62
C PHE A 44 -30.41 21.74 19.54
N TRP A 45 -30.91 22.23 20.68
CA TRP A 45 -31.55 21.41 21.71
C TRP A 45 -32.96 21.01 21.29
N ASP A 46 -33.69 21.90 20.60
CA ASP A 46 -34.97 21.59 19.96
C ASP A 46 -34.82 20.49 18.92
N LEU A 47 -33.73 20.53 18.15
CA LEU A 47 -33.41 19.55 17.12
C LEU A 47 -32.77 18.27 17.68
N TYR A 48 -32.39 18.25 18.96
CA TYR A 48 -31.47 17.27 19.52
C TYR A 48 -31.89 15.86 19.18
N GLN A 49 -33.10 15.44 19.55
CA GLN A 49 -33.56 14.05 19.37
C GLN A 49 -33.66 13.61 17.89
N ARG A 50 -33.79 14.56 16.96
CA ARG A 50 -33.96 14.30 15.52
C ARG A 50 -32.65 14.32 14.75
N LEU A 51 -31.57 14.78 15.37
CA LEU A 51 -30.23 14.81 14.76
C LEU A 51 -29.56 13.42 14.78
N PRO A 52 -28.67 13.14 13.81
CA PRO A 52 -27.82 11.96 13.84
C PRO A 52 -27.07 11.83 15.17
N GLU A 53 -26.89 10.61 15.67
CA GLU A 53 -26.21 10.37 16.95
C GLU A 53 -24.81 10.99 17.02
N GLN A 54 -24.08 10.97 15.91
CA GLN A 54 -22.76 11.61 15.81
C GLN A 54 -22.84 13.11 16.11
N THR A 55 -23.82 13.81 15.54
CA THR A 55 -24.05 15.25 15.74
C THR A 55 -24.52 15.56 17.15
N ARG A 56 -25.45 14.76 17.69
CA ARG A 56 -25.95 14.91 19.07
C ARG A 56 -24.83 14.83 20.10
N ARG A 57 -23.80 14.03 19.82
CA ARG A 57 -22.60 13.93 20.66
C ARG A 57 -21.56 15.01 20.34
N TYR A 58 -21.51 15.51 19.11
CA TYR A 58 -20.51 16.46 18.65
C TYR A 58 -20.62 17.81 19.36
N VAL A 59 -21.81 18.43 19.38
CA VAL A 59 -21.99 19.78 19.92
C VAL A 59 -21.77 19.84 21.44
N PRO A 60 -22.35 18.94 22.28
CA PRO A 60 -22.07 18.94 23.71
C PRO A 60 -20.60 18.68 24.04
N LYS A 61 -19.91 17.81 23.28
CA LYS A 61 -18.46 17.61 23.43
C LYS A 61 -17.68 18.88 23.15
N PHE A 62 -18.05 19.62 22.11
CA PHE A 62 -17.41 20.90 21.78
C PHE A 62 -17.58 21.91 22.92
N ILE A 63 -18.80 22.02 23.48
CA ILE A 63 -19.09 22.89 24.63
C ILE A 63 -18.29 22.44 25.87
N ALA A 64 -18.20 21.14 26.13
CA ALA A 64 -17.42 20.60 27.24
C ALA A 64 -15.93 20.94 27.11
N VAL A 65 -15.34 20.77 25.92
CA VAL A 65 -13.95 21.16 25.64
C VAL A 65 -13.76 22.66 25.84
N LEU A 66 -14.69 23.49 25.36
CA LEU A 66 -14.63 24.94 25.57
C LEU A 66 -14.64 25.31 27.05
N ASN A 67 -15.47 24.64 27.86
CA ASN A 67 -15.53 24.86 29.30
C ASN A 67 -14.23 24.44 30.00
N ILE A 68 -13.65 23.29 29.61
CA ILE A 68 -12.34 22.84 30.12
C ILE A 68 -11.25 23.85 29.76
N VAL A 69 -11.18 24.29 28.50
CA VAL A 69 -10.14 25.24 28.05
C VAL A 69 -10.27 26.60 28.76
N LYS A 70 -11.49 27.04 29.06
CA LYS A 70 -11.71 28.31 29.79
C LYS A 70 -11.38 28.22 31.28
N GLN A 71 -11.51 27.05 31.89
CA GLN A 71 -11.31 26.84 33.34
C GLN A 71 -10.59 25.50 33.60
N PRO A 72 -9.36 25.32 33.12
CA PRO A 72 -8.71 24.00 33.14
C PRO A 72 -8.47 23.48 34.56
N GLU A 73 -8.06 24.36 35.48
CA GLU A 73 -7.82 24.03 36.89
C GLU A 73 -9.07 23.48 37.59
N LYS A 74 -10.26 24.04 37.31
CA LYS A 74 -11.53 23.56 37.86
C LYS A 74 -11.82 22.10 37.50
N PHE A 75 -11.33 21.65 36.36
CA PHE A 75 -11.53 20.29 35.86
C PHE A 75 -10.27 19.41 36.05
N GLY A 76 -9.26 19.89 36.79
CA GLY A 76 -8.03 19.14 37.07
C GLY A 76 -7.10 19.00 35.86
N PHE A 77 -7.17 19.92 34.89
CA PHE A 77 -6.27 19.96 33.75
C PHE A 77 -5.21 21.04 33.92
N GLU A 78 -3.98 20.70 33.55
CA GLU A 78 -2.92 21.66 33.25
C GLU A 78 -2.72 21.65 31.73
N LEU A 79 -3.02 22.79 31.08
CA LEU A 79 -2.90 22.90 29.63
C LEU A 79 -1.51 23.41 29.25
N PRO A 80 -0.85 22.83 28.24
CA PRO A 80 0.42 23.34 27.75
C PRO A 80 0.22 24.72 27.12
N GLU A 81 1.30 25.53 27.12
CA GLU A 81 1.28 26.77 26.36
C GLU A 81 1.03 26.48 24.86
N PRO A 82 0.15 27.26 24.21
CA PRO A 82 -0.09 27.11 22.78
C PRO A 82 1.20 27.31 21.98
N GLU A 83 1.46 26.40 21.04
CA GLU A 83 2.56 26.57 20.09
C GLU A 83 2.40 27.89 19.31
N LYS A 84 3.51 28.62 19.15
CA LYS A 84 3.51 29.85 18.34
C LYS A 84 3.19 29.50 16.89
N PRO A 85 2.35 30.30 16.20
CA PRO A 85 2.09 30.10 14.78
C PRO A 85 3.40 30.08 13.97
N PRO A 86 3.53 29.18 12.99
CA PRO A 86 4.73 29.14 12.16
C PRO A 86 4.85 30.44 11.36
N GLU A 87 6.05 31.00 11.33
CA GLU A 87 6.36 32.15 10.48
C GLU A 87 6.38 31.71 9.01
N VAL A 88 5.41 32.19 8.24
CA VAL A 88 5.24 31.86 6.82
C VAL A 88 5.33 33.11 5.95
N GLU A 89 5.82 32.91 4.73
CA GLU A 89 5.71 33.85 3.62
C GLU A 89 4.74 33.29 2.59
N GLU A 90 4.03 34.15 1.87
CA GLU A 90 3.17 33.74 0.76
C GLU A 90 3.84 34.04 -0.57
N ILE A 91 3.88 33.05 -1.46
CA ILE A 91 4.34 33.20 -2.84
C ILE A 91 3.17 32.92 -3.77
N GLU A 92 2.86 33.85 -4.66
CA GLU A 92 1.86 33.61 -5.70
C GLU A 92 2.42 32.67 -6.78
N ILE A 93 1.67 31.59 -7.05
CA ILE A 93 2.00 30.61 -8.08
C ILE A 93 0.84 30.53 -9.07
N THR A 94 1.13 30.83 -10.33
CA THR A 94 0.12 30.82 -11.41
C THR A 94 -0.02 29.43 -12.06
N LYS A 95 1.07 28.66 -12.11
CA LYS A 95 1.13 27.34 -12.76
C LYS A 95 0.71 26.22 -11.82
N ARG A 96 0.14 25.16 -12.41
CA ARG A 96 -0.10 23.92 -11.67
C ARG A 96 1.24 23.24 -11.37
N LEU A 97 1.62 23.17 -10.10
CA LEU A 97 2.89 22.58 -9.67
C LEU A 97 2.68 21.55 -8.55
N HIS A 98 3.51 20.50 -8.51
CA HIS A 98 3.46 19.52 -7.44
C HIS A 98 4.39 19.94 -6.29
N LEU A 99 3.94 19.85 -5.04
CA LEU A 99 4.69 20.31 -3.86
C LEU A 99 6.09 19.67 -3.76
N LYS A 100 6.25 18.45 -4.27
CA LYS A 100 7.55 17.76 -4.35
C LYS A 100 8.60 18.52 -5.19
N ASP A 101 8.19 19.13 -6.29
CA ASP A 101 9.11 19.83 -7.20
C ASP A 101 9.40 21.23 -6.66
N ILE A 102 8.39 21.88 -6.08
CA ILE A 102 8.55 23.13 -5.33
C ILE A 102 9.52 22.94 -4.15
N ALA A 103 9.31 21.89 -3.34
CA ALA A 103 10.19 21.54 -2.22
C ALA A 103 11.65 21.37 -2.64
N ARG A 104 11.88 20.78 -3.83
CA ARG A 104 13.23 20.60 -4.38
C ARG A 104 13.88 21.95 -4.73
N VAL A 105 13.14 22.87 -5.33
CA VAL A 105 13.65 24.20 -5.69
C VAL A 105 13.88 25.07 -4.46
N LEU A 106 12.98 25.02 -3.48
CA LEU A 106 13.11 25.78 -2.23
C LEU A 106 14.12 25.17 -1.25
N GLY A 107 14.56 23.93 -1.48
CA GLY A 107 15.46 23.20 -0.58
C GLY A 107 14.82 22.92 0.78
N VAL A 108 13.52 22.57 0.79
CA VAL A 108 12.76 22.26 2.02
C VAL A 108 12.15 20.85 1.94
N GLY A 109 11.78 20.29 3.08
CA GLY A 109 11.01 19.05 3.14
C GLY A 109 9.63 19.22 2.49
N GLN A 110 9.18 18.20 1.73
CA GLN A 110 7.83 18.23 1.15
C GLN A 110 6.74 18.21 2.24
N ASP A 111 7.02 17.49 3.33
CA ASP A 111 6.23 17.42 4.56
C ASP A 111 6.03 18.79 5.20
N VAL A 112 7.07 19.63 5.24
CA VAL A 112 6.95 21.02 5.72
C VAL A 112 5.94 21.80 4.86
N LEU A 113 6.06 21.75 3.53
CA LEU A 113 5.09 22.42 2.65
C LEU A 113 3.67 21.85 2.78
N VAL A 114 3.53 20.54 3.04
CA VAL A 114 2.22 19.93 3.30
C VAL A 114 1.64 20.40 4.63
N GLY A 115 2.47 20.54 5.67
CA GLY A 115 2.05 21.05 6.97
C GLY A 115 1.62 22.52 6.92
N LEU A 116 2.31 23.33 6.12
CA LEU A 116 1.95 24.74 5.91
C LEU A 116 0.73 24.94 4.98
N ASN A 117 0.43 23.97 4.11
CA ASN A 117 -0.66 24.04 3.13
C ASN A 117 -1.56 22.78 3.18
N PRO A 118 -2.19 22.47 4.33
CA PRO A 118 -3.00 21.26 4.50
C PRO A 118 -4.23 21.22 3.57
N GLU A 119 -4.68 22.37 3.08
CA GLU A 119 -5.75 22.52 2.10
C GLU A 119 -5.42 21.85 0.75
N LEU A 120 -4.14 21.71 0.40
CA LEU A 120 -3.68 21.07 -0.84
C LEU A 120 -3.72 19.54 -0.74
N ARG A 121 -4.92 18.96 -0.67
CA ARG A 121 -5.17 17.52 -0.49
C ARG A 121 -4.46 16.60 -1.50
N ARG A 122 -4.19 17.10 -2.72
CA ARG A 122 -3.50 16.36 -3.78
C ARG A 122 -2.01 16.63 -3.83
N LYS A 123 -1.47 17.44 -2.91
CA LYS A 123 -0.08 17.91 -2.90
C LYS A 123 0.30 18.66 -4.19
N VAL A 124 -0.68 19.34 -4.77
CA VAL A 124 -0.59 20.04 -6.05
C VAL A 124 -1.23 21.40 -5.90
N VAL A 125 -0.48 22.43 -6.25
CA VAL A 125 -0.94 23.81 -6.38
C VAL A 125 -1.83 23.91 -7.61
N PRO A 126 -3.04 24.49 -7.51
CA PRO A 126 -3.92 24.69 -8.66
C PRO A 126 -3.34 25.74 -9.62
N SER A 127 -3.76 25.67 -10.89
CA SER A 127 -3.51 26.73 -11.86
C SER A 127 -4.47 27.90 -11.63
N GLY A 128 -4.06 29.13 -11.95
CA GLY A 128 -4.94 30.31 -11.91
C GLY A 128 -4.70 31.27 -10.74
N GLY A 129 -3.48 31.26 -10.16
CA GLY A 129 -3.11 32.14 -9.05
C GLY A 129 -3.43 31.49 -7.71
N TYR A 130 -2.39 31.08 -6.99
CA TYR A 130 -2.50 30.48 -5.67
C TYR A 130 -1.39 31.00 -4.77
N ASN A 131 -1.76 31.52 -3.60
CA ASN A 131 -0.80 31.94 -2.58
C ASN A 131 -0.32 30.71 -1.81
N LEU A 132 0.86 30.21 -2.19
CA LEU A 132 1.51 29.11 -1.50
C LEU A 132 2.22 29.63 -0.25
N LYS A 133 1.89 29.05 0.91
CA LYS A 133 2.59 29.31 2.16
C LYS A 133 3.91 28.55 2.19
N VAL A 134 5.00 29.27 2.40
CA VAL A 134 6.35 28.71 2.49
C VAL A 134 7.03 29.16 3.78
N PRO A 135 8.07 28.45 4.26
CA PRO A 135 8.86 28.94 5.39
C PRO A 135 9.49 30.30 5.09
N ARG A 136 9.64 31.13 6.13
CA ARG A 136 10.28 32.45 6.03
C ARG A 136 11.66 32.38 5.34
N GLY A 137 11.97 33.39 4.52
CA GLY A 137 13.19 33.51 3.73
C GLY A 137 13.17 32.77 2.39
N LYS A 138 12.14 31.98 2.08
CA LYS A 138 12.02 31.24 0.82
C LYS A 138 11.29 32.01 -0.28
N GLY A 139 10.63 33.13 0.04
CA GLY A 139 9.98 34.03 -0.91
C GLY A 139 10.86 34.46 -2.09
N LYS A 140 12.16 34.67 -1.84
CA LYS A 140 13.14 35.10 -2.85
C LYS A 140 13.32 34.12 -4.01
N LEU A 141 12.94 32.86 -3.83
CA LEU A 141 13.06 31.81 -4.84
C LEU A 141 11.79 31.66 -5.70
N ALA A 142 10.82 32.56 -5.57
CA ALA A 142 9.59 32.58 -6.37
C ALA A 142 9.87 32.49 -7.88
N SER A 143 10.78 33.31 -8.39
CA SER A 143 11.13 33.33 -9.82
C SER A 143 11.73 32.00 -10.31
N ALA A 144 12.41 31.24 -9.43
CA ALA A 144 12.92 29.93 -9.79
C ALA A 144 11.78 28.91 -9.99
N LEU A 145 10.63 29.09 -9.32
CA LEU A 145 9.46 28.23 -9.48
C LEU A 145 8.79 28.42 -10.84
N ASP A 146 8.89 29.60 -11.44
CA ASP A 146 8.32 29.88 -12.78
C ASP A 146 9.00 29.07 -13.88
N SER A 147 10.25 28.68 -13.69
CA SER A 147 10.98 27.83 -14.62
C SER A 147 10.50 26.36 -14.61
N LEU A 148 9.72 25.95 -13.60
CA LEU A 148 9.28 24.57 -13.49
C LEU A 148 8.23 24.23 -14.56
N PRO A 149 8.30 23.01 -15.14
CA PRO A 149 7.27 22.55 -16.05
C PRO A 149 5.95 22.32 -15.30
N GLU A 150 4.85 22.63 -15.97
CA GLU A 150 3.52 22.42 -15.39
C GLU A 150 3.30 20.93 -15.05
N TYR A 151 2.85 20.68 -13.83
CA TYR A 151 2.57 19.34 -13.35
C TYR A 151 1.38 18.73 -14.09
N LYS A 152 1.67 17.71 -14.89
CA LYS A 152 0.65 16.87 -15.52
C LYS A 152 0.46 15.60 -14.69
N PRO A 153 -0.77 15.30 -14.25
CA PRO A 153 -1.02 14.06 -13.51
C PRO A 153 -0.60 12.86 -14.37
N PRO A 154 -0.08 11.78 -13.74
CA PRO A 154 0.34 10.60 -14.47
C PRO A 154 -0.85 10.04 -15.24
N GLN A 155 -0.75 10.04 -16.58
CA GLN A 155 -1.80 9.54 -17.44
C GLN A 155 -1.94 8.02 -17.23
N PRO A 156 -3.15 7.51 -16.92
CA PRO A 156 -3.36 6.09 -16.80
C PRO A 156 -3.10 5.44 -18.17
N ARG A 157 -2.04 4.64 -18.26
CA ARG A 157 -1.79 3.83 -19.46
C ARG A 157 -2.90 2.81 -19.58
N TYR A 158 -3.53 2.72 -20.73
CA TYR A 158 -4.55 1.71 -21.03
C TYR A 158 -4.18 0.91 -22.28
N VAL A 159 -4.72 -0.30 -22.36
CA VAL A 159 -4.78 -1.10 -23.57
C VAL A 159 -6.21 -1.00 -24.10
N VAL A 160 -6.37 -0.82 -25.40
CA VAL A 160 -7.70 -0.85 -26.02
C VAL A 160 -8.04 -2.31 -26.34
N HIS A 161 -9.09 -2.84 -25.71
CA HIS A 161 -9.61 -4.18 -25.96
C HIS A 161 -10.91 -4.08 -26.75
N ARG A 162 -11.03 -4.81 -27.86
CA ARG A 162 -12.27 -4.92 -28.61
C ARG A 162 -13.10 -6.05 -28.03
N ILE A 163 -14.32 -5.73 -27.57
CA ILE A 163 -15.22 -6.67 -26.91
C ILE A 163 -15.62 -7.77 -27.89
N ARG A 164 -15.47 -9.02 -27.45
CA ARG A 164 -15.84 -10.24 -28.17
C ARG A 164 -17.03 -10.90 -27.50
N GLN A 165 -17.65 -11.86 -28.17
CA GLN A 165 -18.71 -12.67 -27.60
C GLN A 165 -18.22 -13.35 -26.31
N GLY A 166 -19.02 -13.27 -25.23
CA GLY A 166 -18.69 -13.80 -23.91
C GLY A 166 -17.81 -12.89 -23.03
N ASP A 167 -17.35 -11.74 -23.53
CA ASP A 167 -16.62 -10.78 -22.68
C ASP A 167 -17.54 -10.14 -21.64
N THR A 168 -17.12 -10.19 -20.38
CA THR A 168 -17.76 -9.48 -19.27
C THR A 168 -16.76 -8.53 -18.61
N LEU A 169 -17.25 -7.47 -17.95
CA LEU A 169 -16.38 -6.56 -17.19
C LEU A 169 -15.54 -7.32 -16.15
N SER A 170 -16.13 -8.30 -15.48
CA SER A 170 -15.46 -9.16 -14.49
C SER A 170 -14.42 -10.08 -15.15
N GLY A 171 -14.74 -10.70 -16.29
CA GLY A 171 -13.80 -11.54 -17.05
C GLY A 171 -12.60 -10.74 -17.56
N LEU A 172 -12.85 -9.56 -18.11
CA LEU A 172 -11.81 -8.63 -18.56
C LEU A 172 -10.96 -8.13 -17.39
N ALA A 173 -11.58 -7.75 -16.27
CA ALA A 173 -10.87 -7.37 -15.06
C ALA A 173 -9.88 -8.45 -14.58
N ARG A 174 -10.33 -9.72 -14.55
CA ARG A 174 -9.49 -10.87 -14.18
C ARG A 174 -8.36 -11.09 -15.18
N ARG A 175 -8.68 -11.11 -16.49
CA ARG A 175 -7.71 -11.31 -17.58
C ARG A 175 -6.59 -10.26 -17.57
N TYR A 176 -6.96 -9.00 -17.40
CA TYR A 176 -6.03 -7.88 -17.41
C TYR A 176 -5.46 -7.54 -16.02
N ARG A 177 -5.86 -8.27 -14.97
CA ARG A 177 -5.46 -8.10 -13.57
C ARG A 177 -5.68 -6.66 -13.07
N VAL A 178 -6.87 -6.15 -13.29
CA VAL A 178 -7.34 -4.84 -12.81
C VAL A 178 -8.67 -4.96 -12.08
N LYS A 179 -9.08 -3.93 -11.35
CA LYS A 179 -10.41 -3.88 -10.72
C LYS A 179 -11.45 -3.47 -11.75
N VAL A 180 -12.66 -4.04 -11.66
CA VAL A 180 -13.81 -3.64 -12.50
C VAL A 180 -14.05 -2.14 -12.39
N ALA A 181 -14.03 -1.60 -11.17
CA ALA A 181 -14.16 -0.16 -10.92
C ALA A 181 -13.13 0.71 -11.67
N ASP A 182 -11.92 0.21 -11.90
CA ASP A 182 -10.90 0.94 -12.66
C ASP A 182 -11.21 0.96 -14.16
N ILE A 183 -11.74 -0.15 -14.71
CA ILE A 183 -12.23 -0.23 -16.08
C ILE A 183 -13.40 0.74 -16.27
N CYS A 184 -14.37 0.69 -15.36
CA CYS A 184 -15.54 1.57 -15.36
C CYS A 184 -15.14 3.04 -15.35
N ARG A 185 -14.22 3.43 -14.46
CA ARG A 185 -13.75 4.81 -14.33
C ARG A 185 -13.06 5.33 -15.59
N VAL A 186 -12.20 4.53 -16.21
CA VAL A 186 -11.48 4.95 -17.43
C VAL A 186 -12.40 5.06 -18.65
N ASN A 187 -13.49 4.27 -18.69
CA ASN A 187 -14.45 4.29 -19.79
C ASN A 187 -15.71 5.13 -19.50
N ARG A 188 -15.82 5.73 -18.30
CA ARG A 188 -17.00 6.48 -17.84
C ARG A 188 -18.30 5.67 -17.94
N ILE A 189 -18.23 4.37 -17.61
CA ILE A 189 -19.38 3.44 -17.61
C ILE A 189 -19.69 2.97 -16.19
N ARG A 190 -20.92 2.48 -15.97
CA ARG A 190 -21.34 1.91 -14.68
C ARG A 190 -20.93 0.43 -14.60
N PRO A 191 -20.82 -0.16 -13.40
CA PRO A 191 -20.48 -1.58 -13.23
C PRO A 191 -21.48 -2.55 -13.88
N ASN A 192 -22.73 -2.13 -14.04
CA ASN A 192 -23.80 -2.88 -14.68
C ASN A 192 -24.04 -2.47 -16.15
N SER A 193 -23.14 -1.68 -16.75
CA SER A 193 -23.29 -1.30 -18.15
C SER A 193 -23.14 -2.51 -19.06
N ILE A 194 -24.10 -2.67 -19.98
CA ILE A 194 -24.09 -3.72 -21.00
C ILE A 194 -22.94 -3.47 -21.98
N LEU A 195 -22.12 -4.50 -22.21
CA LEU A 195 -21.01 -4.46 -23.16
C LEU A 195 -21.50 -4.90 -24.54
N ARG A 196 -21.28 -4.08 -25.58
CA ARG A 196 -21.65 -4.43 -26.95
C ARG A 196 -20.48 -5.10 -27.66
N ILE A 197 -20.76 -6.19 -28.38
CA ILE A 197 -19.75 -6.86 -29.21
C ILE A 197 -19.18 -5.85 -30.22
N GLY A 198 -17.85 -5.84 -30.37
CA GLY A 198 -17.13 -4.90 -31.22
C GLY A 198 -16.80 -3.54 -30.58
N GLN A 199 -17.38 -3.21 -29.42
CA GLN A 199 -17.07 -1.99 -28.67
C GLN A 199 -15.59 -1.96 -28.26
N LYS A 200 -14.95 -0.80 -28.36
CA LYS A 200 -13.57 -0.58 -27.89
C LYS A 200 -13.60 -0.14 -26.42
N LEU A 201 -13.01 -0.95 -25.55
CA LEU A 201 -12.93 -0.70 -24.10
C LEU A 201 -11.47 -0.39 -23.70
N ARG A 202 -11.25 0.73 -23.03
CA ARG A 202 -9.94 1.15 -22.49
C ARG A 202 -9.68 0.45 -21.16
N ILE A 203 -8.80 -0.54 -21.14
CA ILE A 203 -8.49 -1.31 -19.94
C ILE A 203 -7.20 -0.76 -19.30
N PRO A 204 -7.23 -0.28 -18.04
CA PRO A 204 -6.03 0.22 -17.37
C PRO A 204 -4.93 -0.83 -17.36
N ASN A 205 -3.70 -0.43 -17.63
CA ASN A 205 -2.54 -1.31 -17.64
C ASN A 205 -1.58 -0.96 -16.50
N ARG A 206 -1.77 -1.60 -15.34
CA ARG A 206 -0.83 -1.48 -14.21
C ARG A 206 0.55 -2.08 -14.51
N ARG A 207 0.66 -3.04 -15.44
CA ARG A 207 1.96 -3.63 -15.86
C ARG A 207 2.81 -2.63 -16.65
N GLY A 208 2.20 -1.74 -17.42
CA GLY A 208 2.89 -0.66 -18.13
C GLY A 208 3.61 0.32 -17.19
N ALA A 209 3.01 0.64 -16.04
CA ALA A 209 3.61 1.49 -15.01
C ALA A 209 4.78 0.79 -14.28
N ARG A 210 4.68 -0.53 -14.03
CA ARG A 210 5.78 -1.35 -13.47
C ARG A 210 6.96 -1.49 -14.45
N LYS A 211 6.69 -1.67 -15.76
CA LYS A 211 7.74 -1.75 -16.80
C LYS A 211 8.43 -0.39 -17.03
N ALA A 212 7.70 0.73 -16.95
CA ALA A 212 8.26 2.08 -17.04
C ALA A 212 9.16 2.42 -15.83
N ARG A 213 8.73 2.10 -14.59
CA ARG A 213 9.60 2.22 -13.39
C ARG A 213 10.83 1.32 -13.46
N ARG A 214 10.73 0.12 -14.05
CA ARG A 214 11.90 -0.74 -14.31
C ARG A 214 12.82 -0.17 -15.39
N ARG A 215 12.31 0.40 -16.49
CA ARG A 215 13.15 1.00 -17.54
C ARG A 215 13.94 2.22 -17.04
N GLY A 216 13.35 3.07 -16.20
CA GLY A 216 14.05 4.23 -15.61
C GLY A 216 15.17 3.88 -14.61
N ARG A 217 15.07 2.74 -13.91
CA ARG A 217 16.14 2.23 -13.02
C ARG A 217 17.13 1.28 -13.71
N SER A 218 16.81 0.79 -14.91
CA SER A 218 17.56 -0.29 -15.58
C SER A 218 18.52 0.19 -16.65
N ALA A 219 18.46 1.44 -17.10
CA ALA A 219 19.37 1.90 -18.17
C ALA A 219 20.80 2.23 -17.66
N LYS A 220 20.97 2.55 -16.37
CA LYS A 220 22.29 2.86 -15.78
C LYS A 220 22.96 1.69 -15.03
N ALA A 221 22.34 0.51 -14.97
CA ALA A 221 22.82 -0.63 -14.16
C ALA A 221 23.06 -1.94 -14.94
N VAL A 222 23.05 -1.92 -16.28
CA VAL A 222 23.16 -3.15 -17.12
C VAL A 222 24.57 -3.34 -17.72
N LYS A 223 25.58 -2.67 -17.19
CA LYS A 223 27.00 -3.04 -17.42
C LYS A 223 27.65 -3.65 -16.17
N LYS A 224 26.96 -4.56 -15.48
CA LYS A 224 27.62 -5.48 -14.55
C LYS A 224 27.34 -6.89 -15.04
N ALA A 225 28.38 -7.54 -15.57
CA ALA A 225 28.34 -8.91 -16.05
C ALA A 225 27.62 -9.78 -15.02
N ARG A 226 26.50 -10.38 -15.42
CA ARG A 226 25.83 -11.39 -14.60
C ARG A 226 26.74 -12.61 -14.57
N ARG A 227 27.56 -12.73 -13.51
CA ARG A 227 28.31 -13.96 -13.22
C ARG A 227 27.30 -15.07 -12.93
N PHE A 228 27.31 -16.08 -13.79
CA PHE A 228 26.62 -17.35 -13.53
C PHE A 228 27.64 -18.33 -12.97
N VAL A 229 27.18 -19.21 -12.07
CA VAL A 229 27.96 -20.33 -11.57
C VAL A 229 27.44 -21.59 -12.26
N GLU A 230 28.35 -22.45 -12.72
CA GLU A 230 28.00 -23.76 -13.27
C GLU A 230 27.91 -24.79 -12.14
N VAL A 231 26.79 -25.50 -12.06
CA VAL A 231 26.50 -26.48 -11.01
C VAL A 231 26.06 -27.78 -11.65
N VAL A 232 26.63 -28.90 -11.22
CA VAL A 232 26.19 -30.24 -11.60
C VAL A 232 25.12 -30.69 -10.60
N VAL A 233 23.94 -31.07 -11.09
CA VAL A 233 22.84 -31.58 -10.28
C VAL A 233 23.26 -32.89 -9.60
N LYS A 234 23.19 -32.93 -8.27
CA LYS A 234 23.46 -34.12 -7.45
C LYS A 234 22.15 -34.84 -7.08
N PRO A 235 22.21 -36.12 -6.66
CA PRO A 235 21.05 -36.81 -6.11
C PRO A 235 20.43 -36.00 -4.96
N GLY A 236 19.14 -35.67 -5.06
CA GLY A 236 18.42 -34.85 -4.08
C GLY A 236 18.36 -33.35 -4.39
N ASP A 237 19.05 -32.87 -5.42
CA ASP A 237 18.93 -31.46 -5.84
C ASP A 237 17.57 -31.20 -6.51
N SER A 238 16.97 -30.07 -6.18
CA SER A 238 15.76 -29.56 -6.83
C SER A 238 16.00 -28.16 -7.39
N MET A 239 15.24 -27.78 -8.43
CA MET A 239 15.30 -26.43 -9.01
C MET A 239 15.10 -25.34 -7.96
N TRP A 240 14.22 -25.58 -6.98
CA TRP A 240 13.96 -24.67 -5.89
C TRP A 240 15.11 -24.62 -4.88
N GLY A 241 15.67 -25.76 -4.49
CA GLY A 241 16.82 -25.83 -3.60
C GLY A 241 18.04 -25.11 -4.18
N LEU A 242 18.31 -25.33 -5.47
CA LEU A 242 19.35 -24.64 -6.21
C LEU A 242 19.08 -23.13 -6.33
N ALA A 243 17.85 -22.72 -6.65
CA ALA A 243 17.49 -21.31 -6.69
C ALA A 243 17.70 -20.62 -5.33
N ARG A 244 17.26 -21.24 -4.23
CA ARG A 244 17.43 -20.71 -2.88
C ARG A 244 18.90 -20.64 -2.48
N ARG A 245 19.67 -21.70 -2.76
CA ARG A 245 21.11 -21.80 -2.42
C ARG A 245 21.95 -20.70 -3.07
N TYR A 246 21.63 -20.34 -4.32
CA TYR A 246 22.38 -19.34 -5.08
C TYR A 246 21.70 -17.97 -5.16
N GLY A 247 20.59 -17.78 -4.44
CA GLY A 247 19.86 -16.51 -4.40
C GLY A 247 19.28 -16.11 -5.75
N SER A 248 18.82 -17.10 -6.52
CA SER A 248 18.21 -16.95 -7.85
C SER A 248 16.72 -17.25 -7.82
N ASP A 249 16.08 -17.00 -8.96
CA ASP A 249 14.68 -17.30 -9.22
C ASP A 249 14.57 -18.54 -10.13
N VAL A 250 13.65 -19.45 -9.82
CA VAL A 250 13.49 -20.75 -10.51
C VAL A 250 13.22 -20.55 -12.01
N ASP A 251 12.33 -19.61 -12.35
CA ASP A 251 12.03 -19.29 -13.75
C ASP A 251 13.24 -18.70 -14.48
N THR A 252 14.11 -18.02 -13.74
CA THR A 252 15.34 -17.46 -14.28
C THR A 252 16.38 -18.54 -14.58
N ILE A 253 16.55 -19.53 -13.70
CA ILE A 253 17.41 -20.70 -13.96
C ILE A 253 16.87 -21.50 -15.15
N LYS A 254 15.55 -21.74 -15.18
CA LYS A 254 14.87 -22.48 -16.26
C LYS A 254 15.13 -21.84 -17.62
N ARG A 255 14.89 -20.53 -17.75
CA ARG A 255 15.15 -19.78 -18.99
C ARG A 255 16.63 -19.74 -19.36
N LEU A 256 17.53 -19.59 -18.38
CA LEU A 256 18.96 -19.51 -18.64
C LEU A 256 19.52 -20.83 -19.19
N ASN A 257 18.93 -21.96 -18.79
CA ASN A 257 19.34 -23.30 -19.21
C ASN A 257 18.44 -23.93 -20.28
N GLY A 258 17.51 -23.15 -20.87
CA GLY A 258 16.63 -23.64 -21.94
C GLY A 258 15.71 -24.80 -21.55
N LEU A 259 15.40 -24.97 -20.25
CA LEU A 259 14.61 -26.10 -19.77
C LEU A 259 13.12 -25.90 -20.07
N ARG A 260 12.45 -26.96 -20.53
CA ARG A 260 11.01 -26.95 -20.85
C ARG A 260 10.13 -27.08 -19.60
N ASP A 261 10.61 -27.78 -18.59
CA ASP A 261 9.97 -27.97 -17.29
C ASP A 261 10.97 -27.68 -16.14
N TYR A 262 10.64 -28.12 -14.92
CA TYR A 262 11.49 -27.96 -13.73
C TYR A 262 12.17 -29.28 -13.32
N SER A 263 12.08 -30.32 -14.16
CA SER A 263 12.70 -31.60 -13.89
C SER A 263 14.22 -31.48 -14.04
N LEU A 264 14.95 -32.06 -13.09
CA LEU A 264 16.40 -32.10 -13.09
C LEU A 264 16.87 -33.54 -13.16
N ARG A 265 17.86 -33.81 -14.00
CA ARG A 265 18.53 -35.11 -14.06
C ARG A 265 19.83 -35.05 -13.28
N VAL A 266 20.10 -36.07 -12.48
CA VAL A 266 21.39 -36.20 -11.81
C VAL A 266 22.52 -36.19 -12.87
N GLY A 267 23.56 -35.40 -12.63
CA GLY A 267 24.66 -35.16 -13.57
C GLY A 267 24.43 -34.00 -14.56
N GLN A 268 23.24 -33.41 -14.60
CA GLN A 268 22.93 -32.27 -15.47
C GLN A 268 23.70 -31.02 -15.05
N LYS A 269 24.35 -30.35 -16.01
CA LYS A 269 25.02 -29.05 -15.78
C LYS A 269 24.00 -27.91 -15.92
N LEU A 270 23.93 -27.05 -14.90
CA LEU A 270 23.08 -25.86 -14.87
C LEU A 270 23.90 -24.60 -14.63
N ARG A 271 23.63 -23.58 -15.44
CA ARG A 271 24.10 -22.21 -15.24
C ARG A 271 23.12 -21.50 -14.33
N ILE A 272 23.55 -21.11 -13.13
CA ILE A 272 22.70 -20.44 -12.14
C ILE A 272 23.17 -18.99 -12.00
N PRO A 273 22.31 -17.99 -12.23
CA PRO A 273 22.69 -16.60 -12.01
C PRO A 273 22.86 -16.37 -10.50
N SER A 274 24.06 -15.96 -10.10
CA SER A 274 24.33 -15.62 -8.71
C SER A 274 24.27 -14.11 -8.52
N SER A 275 23.64 -13.65 -7.43
CA SER A 275 23.85 -12.29 -6.99
C SER A 275 25.25 -12.21 -6.37
N GLY A 276 26.08 -11.25 -6.81
CA GLY A 276 27.53 -11.22 -6.52
C GLY A 276 27.95 -11.19 -5.04
N ARG A 277 27.00 -11.21 -4.10
CA ARG A 277 27.23 -11.34 -2.66
C ARG A 277 27.25 -12.81 -2.18
N GLN A 278 26.74 -13.76 -2.97
CA GLN A 278 26.68 -15.19 -2.62
C GLN A 278 27.61 -16.09 -3.46
N ALA A 279 28.09 -15.61 -4.62
CA ALA A 279 29.11 -16.31 -5.42
C ALA A 279 30.42 -16.54 -4.64
N ALA A 280 30.84 -15.54 -3.87
CA ALA A 280 32.06 -15.61 -3.05
C ALA A 280 31.92 -16.50 -1.80
N ALA A 281 30.69 -16.87 -1.39
CA ALA A 281 30.43 -17.77 -0.27
C ALA A 281 30.26 -19.23 -0.72
N ALA A 282 29.80 -19.45 -1.95
CA ALA A 282 29.66 -20.77 -2.56
C ALA A 282 31.01 -21.35 -3.02
N GLU A 283 31.97 -20.51 -3.43
CA GLU A 283 33.35 -20.93 -3.73
C GLU A 283 34.21 -21.17 -2.47
N ARG A 284 33.75 -20.75 -1.29
CA ARG A 284 34.50 -20.87 -0.01
C ARG A 284 34.12 -22.07 0.85
N HIS A 285 33.15 -22.89 0.44
CA HIS A 285 32.80 -24.14 1.15
C HIS A 285 33.42 -25.35 0.44
N GLY A 286 34.75 -25.43 0.51
CA GLY A 286 35.42 -26.71 0.70
C GLY A 286 35.10 -27.27 2.10
N PRO A 287 35.42 -28.53 2.40
CA PRO A 287 34.77 -29.30 3.47
C PRO A 287 35.13 -28.73 4.85
N SER A 288 34.20 -28.03 5.47
CA SER A 288 34.26 -27.74 6.90
C SER A 288 33.64 -28.89 7.68
N LYS A 289 34.43 -29.42 8.61
CA LYS A 289 34.13 -30.52 9.54
C LYS A 289 32.86 -30.26 10.39
N PRO A 290 32.23 -31.33 10.89
CA PRO A 290 30.84 -31.34 11.37
C PRO A 290 30.73 -30.86 12.82
N GLY A 291 29.75 -30.00 13.09
CA GLY A 291 29.29 -29.66 14.44
C GLY A 291 27.97 -30.36 14.73
N SER A 292 27.96 -31.17 15.80
CA SER A 292 26.88 -31.97 16.40
C SER A 292 26.13 -32.93 15.46
N SER A 293 26.61 -34.19 15.46
CA SER A 293 25.88 -35.37 15.00
C SER A 293 24.68 -35.65 15.92
N GLU A 294 23.56 -34.96 15.70
CA GLU A 294 22.27 -35.45 16.18
C GLU A 294 21.89 -36.65 15.31
N SER A 295 21.85 -37.84 15.92
CA SER A 295 21.71 -39.08 15.18
C SER A 295 20.30 -39.16 14.56
N VAL A 296 20.24 -39.13 13.23
CA VAL A 296 18.97 -39.19 12.49
C VAL A 296 18.49 -40.65 12.46
N GLY A 297 17.36 -40.92 13.10
CA GLY A 297 16.63 -42.19 13.02
C GLY A 297 15.54 -42.17 11.95
N THR A 298 14.92 -43.33 11.73
CA THR A 298 13.72 -43.47 10.90
C THR A 298 12.55 -43.89 11.77
N TYR A 299 11.36 -43.37 11.45
CA TYR A 299 10.11 -43.64 12.13
C TYR A 299 9.04 -44.03 11.10
N SER A 300 8.36 -45.15 11.32
CA SER A 300 7.22 -45.56 10.50
C SER A 300 5.94 -44.97 11.08
N VAL A 301 5.28 -44.12 10.31
CA VAL A 301 4.02 -43.45 10.68
C VAL A 301 2.98 -44.50 11.07
N GLN A 302 2.36 -44.34 12.24
CA GLN A 302 1.31 -45.23 12.74
C GLN A 302 -0.10 -44.68 12.41
N PRO A 303 -1.14 -45.53 12.39
CA PRO A 303 -2.52 -45.06 12.28
C PRO A 303 -2.86 -44.01 13.36
N GLY A 304 -3.28 -42.82 12.91
CA GLY A 304 -3.62 -41.70 13.81
C GLY A 304 -2.49 -40.68 14.05
N ASP A 305 -1.28 -40.90 13.51
CA ASP A 305 -0.19 -39.93 13.62
C ASP A 305 -0.41 -38.69 12.74
N THR A 306 0.08 -37.54 13.23
CA THR A 306 0.21 -36.29 12.48
C THR A 306 1.68 -35.84 12.49
N LEU A 307 2.10 -35.03 11.51
CA LEU A 307 3.47 -34.47 11.49
C LEU A 307 3.81 -33.73 12.80
N PHE A 308 2.81 -33.08 13.41
CA PHE A 308 2.95 -32.42 14.70
C PHE A 308 3.12 -33.41 15.86
N SER A 309 2.32 -34.49 15.93
CA SER A 309 2.44 -35.48 17.00
C SER A 309 3.76 -36.24 16.94
N ILE A 310 4.28 -36.50 15.73
CA ILE A 310 5.58 -37.15 15.54
C ILE A 310 6.72 -36.21 15.93
N ALA A 311 6.71 -34.94 15.49
CA ALA A 311 7.72 -33.96 15.87
C ALA A 311 7.79 -33.79 17.41
N LYS A 312 6.62 -33.68 18.06
CA LYS A 312 6.51 -33.58 19.52
C LYS A 312 7.02 -34.83 20.22
N ARG A 313 6.71 -36.03 19.72
CA ARG A 313 7.17 -37.32 20.28
C ARG A 313 8.70 -37.43 20.26
N HIS A 314 9.32 -36.96 19.19
CA HIS A 314 10.77 -36.98 19.02
C HIS A 314 11.49 -35.74 19.57
N GLY A 315 10.77 -34.84 20.27
CA GLY A 315 11.35 -33.65 20.90
C GLY A 315 11.90 -32.62 19.91
N MET A 316 11.54 -32.71 18.63
CA MET A 316 12.02 -31.83 17.57
C MET A 316 10.97 -30.80 17.15
N LYS A 317 11.41 -29.65 16.64
CA LYS A 317 10.48 -28.64 16.11
C LYS A 317 9.80 -29.16 14.84
N LEU A 318 8.51 -28.86 14.65
CA LEU A 318 7.77 -29.26 13.44
C LEU A 318 8.50 -28.82 12.17
N GLN A 319 8.96 -27.57 12.11
CA GLN A 319 9.71 -27.06 10.95
C GLN A 319 10.97 -27.89 10.66
N ARG A 320 11.63 -28.41 11.70
CA ARG A 320 12.82 -29.23 11.56
C ARG A 320 12.49 -30.62 10.99
N LEU A 321 11.40 -31.24 11.46
CA LEU A 321 10.89 -32.50 10.90
C LEU A 321 10.51 -32.34 9.41
N LEU A 322 9.85 -31.23 9.08
CA LEU A 322 9.48 -30.88 7.70
C LEU A 322 10.72 -30.72 6.81
N ASP A 323 11.71 -29.94 7.27
CA ASP A 323 12.96 -29.70 6.55
C ASP A 323 13.76 -31.01 6.35
N LEU A 324 13.78 -31.90 7.35
CA LEU A 324 14.50 -33.18 7.32
C LEU A 324 13.90 -34.18 6.32
N ASN A 325 12.59 -34.05 6.04
CA ASN A 325 11.85 -34.95 5.15
C ASN A 325 11.42 -34.30 3.83
N GLY A 326 11.72 -33.01 3.63
CA GLY A 326 11.26 -32.26 2.46
C GLY A 326 9.73 -32.15 2.36
N LEU A 327 9.04 -32.08 3.51
CA LEU A 327 7.58 -31.99 3.60
C LEU A 327 7.13 -30.54 3.86
N GLU A 328 5.91 -30.21 3.46
CA GLU A 328 5.22 -28.95 3.81
C GLU A 328 4.22 -29.18 4.96
N GLU A 329 3.78 -28.13 5.67
CA GLU A 329 2.84 -28.25 6.80
C GLU A 329 1.50 -28.93 6.44
N ASN A 330 1.09 -28.84 5.17
CA ASN A 330 -0.12 -29.44 4.62
C ASN A 330 0.13 -30.82 3.97
N SER A 331 1.35 -31.35 4.06
CA SER A 331 1.68 -32.65 3.46
C SER A 331 0.95 -33.77 4.21
N ALA A 332 0.19 -34.58 3.47
CA ALA A 332 -0.47 -35.75 4.02
C ALA A 332 0.55 -36.87 4.25
N ILE A 333 0.55 -37.44 5.46
CA ILE A 333 1.29 -38.67 5.78
C ILE A 333 0.34 -39.85 5.85
N ARG A 334 0.82 -41.05 5.48
CA ARG A 334 0.04 -42.29 5.52
C ARG A 334 0.63 -43.28 6.52
N PRO A 335 -0.19 -44.11 7.20
CA PRO A 335 0.31 -45.21 8.00
C PRO A 335 1.25 -46.11 7.18
N GLY A 336 2.39 -46.49 7.77
CA GLY A 336 3.46 -47.24 7.13
C GLY A 336 4.49 -46.39 6.37
N GLN A 337 4.26 -45.08 6.20
CA GLN A 337 5.24 -44.18 5.59
C GLN A 337 6.45 -44.01 6.52
N VAL A 338 7.65 -44.22 5.99
CA VAL A 338 8.89 -44.02 6.75
C VAL A 338 9.35 -42.57 6.61
N ILE A 339 9.48 -41.88 7.73
CA ILE A 339 10.03 -40.51 7.80
C ILE A 339 11.26 -40.47 8.70
N ARG A 340 12.17 -39.56 8.40
CA ARG A 340 13.39 -39.31 9.18
C ARG A 340 13.06 -38.43 10.38
N VAL A 341 13.56 -38.81 11.55
CA VAL A 341 13.36 -38.11 12.82
C VAL A 341 14.70 -37.99 13.53
N GLU A 342 14.88 -36.97 14.36
CA GLU A 342 16.04 -36.93 15.26
C GLU A 342 15.85 -37.98 16.37
N ARG A 343 16.89 -38.76 16.67
CA ARG A 343 16.88 -39.61 17.87
C ARG A 343 17.08 -38.70 19.07
N LYS A 344 16.27 -38.96 20.08
CA LYS A 344 16.50 -38.46 21.43
C LYS A 344 17.41 -39.48 22.11
N ASP A 345 18.57 -39.06 22.60
CA ASP A 345 19.36 -39.90 23.51
C ASP A 345 18.60 -40.13 24.82
#